data_AF-A0A2V2FQ19-F1
#
_entry.id   AF-A0A2V2FQ19-F1
#
_cell.length_a   1.000
_cell.length_b   1.000
_cell.length_c   1.000
_cell.angle_alpha   90.00
_cell.angle_beta   90.00
_cell.angle_gamma   90.00
#
_symmetry.space_group_name_H-M   'P 1'
#
loop_
_entity.id
_entity.type
_entity.pdbx_description
1 polymer ?
#
loop_
_entity_poly.entity_id
_entity_poly.type
_entity_poly.pdbx_seq_one_letter_code
_entity_poly.pdbx_strand_id
1 'polypeptide(L)'
;MNWKDEEKQMKAAFCTLGCKVNQYDTEAMRELFENAGYEIVDFSEPADIYVVNTCTVTQTGDKKSRQMISRAHALAPEAKIIVAGCYSQRAPEEVLALPGVSLVIGTKERANVVGLAEALQQGKKHAVSDICREHTFEPLTVSHEGRTRAHLKIQEGCDRFCTYCIIPYARGPIRSRPLLDVRTELEKLAAAGYREVVLTGIHLMSYGRDLPEAPTLLDAIAQAEGIAGIRRIRLGSLEPQLLSDTFVHALSENPKICRQFHLSLQSGSTGVLERMKRRYTPQQYLDCVQSLRAAMPECAITTDIIVGFPGETAAEFEETLAFARTVSLARIHVFPYSRREGTKAAEMPGQLSRAVKAERAARLGALAAELSWEYASRFVGTEQEVLFEERDKECLAGHTGTYLRVTVPSADDALLNRFARVRIVRAEKGELRGELISVESRDQAFNIDSKEGGKPMEPCLFCKIASGEIPSAKVYEDDEILAFRDIAPAAPEHVLIIPKKHYDSVMQLDDDALLARMFAAAREIAKTCGISESGFRLIINTGKDGGQTVGHLHMHMLGARELGWPPG
;
A
#
# COMPACT_ATOMS: atom_id res chain seq x y z
N MET A 1 -53.02 -1.35 -15.91
CA MET A 1 -52.27 -1.04 -14.68
C MET A 1 -51.33 -2.20 -14.42
N ASN A 2 -50.07 -2.10 -14.84
CA ASN A 2 -49.05 -3.10 -14.52
C ASN A 2 -48.49 -2.77 -13.15
N TRP A 3 -48.96 -3.48 -12.12
CA TRP A 3 -48.32 -3.53 -10.81
C TRP A 3 -47.18 -4.55 -10.95
N LYS A 4 -46.01 -4.08 -11.38
CA LYS A 4 -44.79 -4.83 -11.11
C LYS A 4 -44.47 -4.56 -9.65
N ASP A 5 -44.48 -5.61 -8.83
CA ASP A 5 -43.89 -5.59 -7.51
C ASP A 5 -42.48 -5.00 -7.63
N GLU A 6 -42.28 -3.79 -7.10
CA GLU A 6 -40.95 -3.22 -6.91
C GLU A 6 -40.28 -4.09 -5.84
N GLU A 7 -39.42 -5.02 -6.26
CA GLU A 7 -38.56 -5.76 -5.34
C GLU A 7 -37.80 -4.74 -4.49
N LYS A 8 -38.17 -4.66 -3.20
CA LYS A 8 -37.56 -3.73 -2.24
C LYS A 8 -36.06 -3.98 -2.23
N GLN A 9 -35.28 -3.04 -2.75
CA GLN A 9 -33.83 -3.11 -2.72
C GLN A 9 -33.35 -3.22 -1.27
N MET A 10 -32.59 -4.27 -0.97
CA MET A 10 -32.10 -4.52 0.37
C MET A 10 -30.97 -3.54 0.73
N LYS A 11 -30.99 -3.02 1.95
CA LYS A 11 -30.00 -2.05 2.45
C LYS A 11 -28.99 -2.71 3.38
N ALA A 12 -27.72 -2.35 3.25
CA ALA A 12 -26.65 -2.78 4.14
C ALA A 12 -25.86 -1.59 4.73
N ALA A 13 -25.47 -1.71 5.99
CA ALA A 13 -24.73 -0.69 6.72
C ALA A 13 -23.48 -1.27 7.40
N PHE A 14 -22.37 -0.53 7.37
CA PHE A 14 -21.06 -1.01 7.82
C PHE A 14 -20.47 -0.13 8.93
N CYS A 15 -19.93 -0.76 9.97
CA CYS A 15 -19.14 -0.09 11.00
C CYS A 15 -17.78 -0.75 11.12
N THR A 16 -16.72 0.03 10.89
CA THR A 16 -15.33 -0.41 11.14
C THR A 16 -14.84 0.08 12.49
N LEU A 17 -14.27 -0.83 13.27
CA LEU A 17 -13.52 -0.49 14.48
C LEU A 17 -12.07 -0.99 14.35
N GLY A 18 -11.11 -0.27 14.91
CA GLY A 18 -9.72 -0.74 15.01
C GLY A 18 -8.77 -0.22 13.95
N CYS A 19 -7.90 -1.10 13.44
CA CYS A 19 -6.72 -0.74 12.67
C CYS A 19 -6.98 -0.61 11.16
N LYS A 20 -5.93 -0.22 10.41
CA LYS A 20 -5.97 -0.11 8.94
C LYS A 20 -6.30 -1.43 8.25
N VAL A 21 -5.88 -2.57 8.81
CA VAL A 21 -6.25 -3.90 8.30
C VAL A 21 -7.76 -4.13 8.42
N ASN A 22 -8.39 -3.74 9.54
CA ASN A 22 -9.85 -3.80 9.68
C ASN A 22 -10.57 -2.85 8.70
N GLN A 23 -9.98 -1.70 8.38
CA GLN A 23 -10.55 -0.78 7.37
C GLN A 23 -10.58 -1.46 6.01
N TYR A 24 -9.46 -2.03 5.57
CA TYR A 24 -9.40 -2.81 4.33
C TYR A 24 -10.38 -3.99 4.32
N ASP A 25 -10.42 -4.77 5.42
CA ASP A 25 -11.33 -5.90 5.56
C ASP A 25 -12.81 -5.46 5.45
N THR A 26 -13.16 -4.28 5.97
CA THR A 26 -14.54 -3.76 5.91
C THR A 26 -14.89 -3.26 4.51
N GLU A 27 -13.97 -2.58 3.83
CA GLU A 27 -14.22 -2.08 2.48
C GLU A 27 -14.41 -3.23 1.49
N ALA A 28 -13.61 -4.29 1.61
CA ALA A 28 -13.79 -5.49 0.80
C ALA A 28 -15.16 -6.15 1.04
N MET A 29 -15.59 -6.24 2.30
CA MET A 29 -16.94 -6.75 2.59
C MET A 29 -18.02 -5.82 2.01
N ARG A 30 -17.86 -4.49 2.10
CA ARG A 30 -18.80 -3.52 1.52
C ARG A 30 -18.98 -3.75 0.02
N GLU A 31 -17.88 -3.84 -0.72
CA GLU A 31 -17.88 -4.06 -2.17
C GLU A 31 -18.53 -5.40 -2.55
N LEU A 32 -18.36 -6.45 -1.74
CA LEU A 32 -19.06 -7.72 -1.96
C LEU A 32 -20.58 -7.57 -1.85
N PHE A 33 -21.08 -6.79 -0.88
CA PHE A 33 -22.53 -6.52 -0.76
C PHE A 33 -23.03 -5.61 -1.89
N GLU A 34 -22.27 -4.60 -2.29
CA GLU A 34 -22.61 -3.74 -3.45
C GLU A 34 -22.75 -4.56 -4.73
N ASN A 35 -21.78 -5.43 -5.00
CA ASN A 35 -21.80 -6.33 -6.17
C ASN A 35 -22.95 -7.35 -6.12
N ALA A 36 -23.46 -7.66 -4.94
CA ALA A 36 -24.65 -8.48 -4.74
C ALA A 36 -25.97 -7.70 -4.83
N GLY A 37 -25.92 -6.39 -5.13
CA GLY A 37 -27.10 -5.54 -5.37
C GLY A 37 -27.65 -4.82 -4.13
N TYR A 38 -26.96 -4.89 -2.99
CA TYR A 38 -27.37 -4.18 -1.78
C TYR A 38 -27.08 -2.68 -1.91
N GLU A 39 -28.03 -1.85 -1.47
CA GLU A 39 -27.83 -0.41 -1.33
C GLU A 39 -27.06 -0.14 -0.03
N ILE A 40 -25.94 0.57 -0.12
CA ILE A 40 -25.13 0.89 1.05
C ILE A 40 -25.55 2.21 1.65
N VAL A 41 -25.97 2.18 2.92
CA VAL A 41 -26.46 3.36 3.66
C VAL A 41 -25.56 3.72 4.84
N ASP A 42 -25.74 4.92 5.40
CA ASP A 42 -25.00 5.30 6.60
C ASP A 42 -25.38 4.40 7.79
N PHE A 43 -24.43 4.14 8.69
CA PHE A 43 -24.65 3.26 9.84
C PHE A 43 -25.72 3.79 10.81
N SER A 44 -26.07 5.07 10.74
CA SER A 44 -27.15 5.67 11.52
C SER A 44 -28.54 5.54 10.89
N GLU A 45 -28.63 5.04 9.66
CA GLU A 45 -29.89 4.81 8.95
C GLU A 45 -30.38 3.37 9.12
N PRO A 46 -31.71 3.12 9.09
CA PRO A 46 -32.26 1.77 9.08
C PRO A 46 -31.80 0.95 7.86
N ALA A 47 -31.22 -0.22 8.10
CA ALA A 47 -30.77 -1.17 7.08
C ALA A 47 -31.31 -2.58 7.36
N ASP A 48 -31.40 -3.43 6.34
CA ASP A 48 -31.81 -4.83 6.50
C ASP A 48 -30.65 -5.70 7.03
N ILE A 49 -29.40 -5.29 6.76
CA ILE A 49 -28.17 -5.93 7.25
C ILE A 49 -27.22 -4.90 7.86
N TYR A 50 -26.70 -5.20 9.05
CA TYR A 50 -25.61 -4.44 9.66
C TYR A 50 -24.36 -5.30 9.80
N VAL A 51 -23.24 -4.85 9.23
CA VAL A 51 -21.93 -5.49 9.38
C VAL A 51 -21.07 -4.67 10.34
N VAL A 52 -20.74 -5.23 11.50
CA VAL A 52 -19.85 -4.61 12.49
C VAL A 52 -18.51 -5.35 12.49
N ASN A 53 -17.48 -4.72 11.90
CA ASN A 53 -16.12 -5.25 11.92
C ASN A 53 -15.38 -4.79 13.18
N THR A 54 -15.13 -5.73 14.08
CA THR A 54 -14.75 -5.50 15.48
C THR A 54 -13.25 -5.52 15.71
N CYS A 55 -12.82 -4.89 16.81
CA CYS A 55 -11.43 -4.83 17.22
C CYS A 55 -11.27 -5.25 18.68
N THR A 56 -10.25 -6.06 18.97
CA THR A 56 -9.91 -6.51 20.32
C THR A 56 -8.51 -6.06 20.80
N VAL A 57 -7.90 -5.14 20.04
CA VAL A 57 -6.57 -4.60 20.34
C VAL A 57 -6.61 -3.63 21.53
N THR A 58 -7.77 -3.21 22.04
CA THR A 58 -7.86 -2.50 23.33
C THR A 58 -9.15 -2.90 24.04
N GLN A 59 -9.20 -2.84 25.38
CA GLN A 59 -10.47 -3.05 26.11
C GLN A 59 -11.56 -2.06 25.66
N THR A 60 -11.16 -0.83 25.33
CA THR A 60 -12.04 0.18 24.75
C THR A 60 -12.58 -0.26 23.39
N GLY A 61 -11.80 -1.03 22.61
CA GLY A 61 -12.22 -1.63 21.35
C GLY A 61 -13.35 -2.63 21.53
N ASP A 62 -13.24 -3.56 22.49
CA ASP A 62 -14.30 -4.52 22.81
C ASP A 62 -15.57 -3.80 23.27
N LYS A 63 -15.43 -2.80 24.16
CA LYS A 63 -16.56 -2.00 24.64
C LYS A 63 -17.26 -1.25 23.51
N LYS A 64 -16.49 -0.57 22.64
CA LYS A 64 -17.05 0.13 21.47
C LYS A 64 -17.73 -0.83 20.50
N SER A 65 -17.17 -2.03 20.31
CA SER A 65 -17.78 -3.07 19.47
C SER A 65 -19.17 -3.46 19.98
N ARG A 66 -19.31 -3.76 21.27
CA ARG A 66 -20.61 -4.04 21.89
C ARG A 66 -21.59 -2.87 21.80
N GLN A 67 -21.10 -1.64 21.97
CA GLN A 67 -21.94 -0.44 21.84
C GLN A 67 -22.49 -0.27 20.42
N MET A 68 -21.68 -0.50 19.39
CA MET A 68 -22.13 -0.38 17.99
C MET A 68 -23.12 -1.49 17.61
N ILE A 69 -22.90 -2.73 18.08
CA ILE A 69 -23.85 -3.84 17.91
C ILE A 69 -25.19 -3.49 18.57
N SER A 70 -25.15 -3.03 19.82
CA SER A 70 -26.37 -2.63 20.55
C SER A 70 -27.09 -1.47 19.86
N ARG A 71 -26.35 -0.51 19.28
CA ARG A 71 -26.93 0.61 18.54
C ARG A 71 -27.64 0.12 17.27
N ALA A 72 -27.03 -0.77 16.50
CA ALA A 72 -27.65 -1.35 15.31
C ALA A 72 -28.94 -2.09 15.67
N HIS A 73 -28.92 -2.93 16.72
CA HIS A 73 -30.10 -3.66 17.18
C HIS A 73 -31.23 -2.74 17.65
N ALA A 74 -30.90 -1.64 18.35
CA ALA A 74 -31.90 -0.68 18.80
C ALA A 74 -32.52 0.12 17.64
N LEU A 75 -31.74 0.41 16.59
CA LEU A 75 -32.17 1.16 15.42
C LEU A 75 -33.07 0.32 14.50
N ALA A 76 -32.72 -0.96 14.31
CA ALA A 76 -33.46 -1.89 13.46
C ALA A 76 -33.49 -3.28 14.13
N PRO A 77 -34.49 -3.56 14.99
CA PRO A 77 -34.58 -4.81 15.74
C PRO A 77 -34.67 -6.08 14.89
N GLU A 78 -35.29 -5.97 13.71
CA GLU A 78 -35.50 -7.07 12.76
C GLU A 78 -34.32 -7.26 11.78
N ALA A 79 -33.32 -6.37 11.81
CA ALA A 79 -32.18 -6.45 10.90
C ALA A 79 -31.24 -7.60 11.27
N LYS A 80 -30.61 -8.20 10.25
CA LYS A 80 -29.55 -9.19 10.47
C LYS A 80 -28.25 -8.48 10.87
N ILE A 81 -27.77 -8.74 12.09
CA ILE A 81 -26.48 -8.19 12.53
C ILE A 81 -25.38 -9.24 12.36
N ILE A 82 -24.43 -8.92 11.49
CA ILE A 82 -23.23 -9.70 11.20
C ILE A 82 -22.07 -9.05 11.94
N VAL A 83 -21.38 -9.83 12.77
CA VAL A 83 -20.22 -9.35 13.53
C VAL A 83 -18.97 -10.06 13.04
N ALA A 84 -18.02 -9.29 12.51
CA ALA A 84 -16.77 -9.78 11.94
C ALA A 84 -15.54 -9.28 12.72
N GLY A 85 -14.34 -9.78 12.42
CA GLY A 85 -13.08 -9.20 12.89
C GLY A 85 -12.48 -9.85 14.13
N CYS A 86 -11.67 -9.09 14.88
CA CYS A 86 -10.79 -9.69 15.89
C CYS A 86 -11.51 -10.05 17.19
N TYR A 87 -12.55 -9.32 17.59
CA TYR A 87 -13.29 -9.64 18.81
C TYR A 87 -14.19 -10.85 18.60
N SER A 88 -14.84 -10.97 17.43
CA SER A 88 -15.58 -12.17 17.03
C SER A 88 -14.69 -13.42 16.94
N GLN A 89 -13.44 -13.28 16.45
CA GLN A 89 -12.49 -14.39 16.43
C GLN A 89 -12.08 -14.84 17.84
N ARG A 90 -11.88 -13.89 18.77
CA ARG A 90 -11.40 -14.17 20.14
C ARG A 90 -12.50 -14.75 21.04
N ALA A 91 -13.70 -14.19 20.96
CA ALA A 91 -14.81 -14.51 21.87
C ALA A 91 -16.11 -14.76 21.08
N PRO A 92 -16.12 -15.75 20.18
CA PRO A 92 -17.24 -15.96 19.27
C PRO A 92 -18.57 -16.22 19.98
N GLU A 93 -18.57 -17.06 21.02
CA GLU A 93 -19.77 -17.42 21.77
C GLU A 93 -20.32 -16.21 22.54
N GLU A 94 -19.43 -15.39 23.12
CA GLU A 94 -19.80 -14.14 23.80
C GLU A 94 -20.49 -13.17 22.82
N VAL A 95 -19.92 -13.01 21.62
CA VAL A 95 -20.47 -12.13 20.58
C VAL A 95 -21.79 -12.68 20.05
N LEU A 96 -21.87 -13.98 19.79
CA LEU A 96 -23.09 -14.63 19.30
C LEU A 96 -24.23 -14.53 20.32
N ALA A 97 -23.94 -14.52 21.62
CA ALA A 97 -24.93 -14.36 22.67
C ALA A 97 -25.56 -12.95 22.73
N LEU A 98 -24.93 -11.94 22.12
CA LEU A 98 -25.45 -10.57 22.14
C LEU A 98 -26.83 -10.45 21.45
N PRO A 99 -27.70 -9.53 21.92
CA PRO A 99 -29.00 -9.28 21.29
C PRO A 99 -28.84 -8.82 19.82
N GLY A 100 -29.71 -9.33 18.95
CA GLY A 100 -29.73 -8.99 17.52
C GLY A 100 -28.64 -9.63 16.65
N VAL A 101 -27.58 -10.22 17.23
CA VAL A 101 -26.52 -10.87 16.44
C VAL A 101 -27.02 -12.15 15.80
N SER A 102 -26.98 -12.19 14.46
CA SER A 102 -27.44 -13.31 13.64
C SER A 102 -26.27 -14.16 13.13
N LEU A 103 -25.11 -13.54 12.87
CA LEU A 103 -23.94 -14.21 12.33
C LEU A 103 -22.65 -13.67 12.93
N VAL A 104 -21.77 -14.57 13.33
CA VAL A 104 -20.40 -14.25 13.78
C VAL A 104 -19.39 -14.83 12.81
N ILE A 105 -18.56 -13.97 12.23
CA ILE A 105 -17.48 -14.31 11.30
C ILE A 105 -16.15 -13.96 11.98
N GLY A 106 -15.16 -14.84 11.82
CA GLY A 106 -13.83 -14.63 12.39
C GLY A 106 -13.00 -13.62 11.59
N THR A 107 -11.69 -13.87 11.56
CA THR A 107 -10.76 -13.18 10.65
C THR A 107 -10.45 -14.00 9.39
N LYS A 108 -11.33 -14.93 9.06
CA LYS A 108 -11.37 -15.76 7.84
C LYS A 108 -12.84 -15.87 7.40
N GLU A 109 -13.11 -16.34 6.18
CA GLU A 109 -14.46 -16.47 5.59
C GLU A 109 -15.20 -15.15 5.30
N ARG A 110 -14.47 -14.02 5.29
CA ARG A 110 -15.01 -12.69 4.96
C ARG A 110 -15.31 -12.57 3.47
N ALA A 111 -14.57 -13.26 2.61
CA ALA A 111 -14.84 -13.32 1.17
C ALA A 111 -16.22 -13.96 0.85
N ASN A 112 -16.75 -14.78 1.77
CA ASN A 112 -18.05 -15.44 1.65
C ASN A 112 -19.13 -14.78 2.52
N VAL A 113 -18.91 -13.54 2.99
CA VAL A 113 -19.83 -12.86 3.92
C VAL A 113 -21.25 -12.76 3.38
N VAL A 114 -21.42 -12.48 2.09
CA VAL A 114 -22.72 -12.34 1.43
C VAL A 114 -23.45 -13.68 1.38
N GLY A 115 -22.79 -14.73 0.88
CA GLY A 115 -23.38 -16.07 0.83
C GLY A 115 -23.74 -16.61 2.22
N LEU A 116 -22.92 -16.30 3.24
CA LEU A 116 -23.24 -16.60 4.63
C LEU A 116 -24.44 -15.80 5.15
N ALA A 117 -24.58 -14.53 4.76
CA ALA A 117 -25.69 -13.66 5.16
C ALA A 117 -27.04 -14.06 4.52
N GLU A 118 -27.00 -14.44 3.24
CA GLU A 118 -28.16 -14.87 2.46
C GLU A 118 -28.66 -16.25 2.90
N ALA A 119 -27.74 -17.17 3.22
CA ALA A 119 -28.08 -18.48 3.77
C ALA A 119 -28.69 -18.42 5.19
N LEU A 120 -28.69 -17.26 5.87
CA LEU A 120 -29.38 -17.09 7.15
C LEU A 120 -30.89 -17.04 6.91
N GLN A 121 -31.58 -18.14 7.21
CA GLN A 121 -33.04 -18.18 7.24
C GLN A 121 -33.57 -17.73 8.61
N GLN A 122 -33.45 -18.57 9.64
CA GLN A 122 -33.81 -18.28 11.04
C GLN A 122 -32.74 -18.84 11.99
N GLY A 123 -32.49 -18.14 13.10
CA GLY A 123 -31.52 -18.56 14.12
C GLY A 123 -30.17 -17.86 14.01
N LYS A 124 -29.20 -18.36 14.79
CA LYS A 124 -27.85 -17.81 14.89
C LYS A 124 -26.85 -18.76 14.24
N LYS A 125 -25.94 -18.23 13.44
CA LYS A 125 -24.85 -19.01 12.82
C LYS A 125 -23.49 -18.49 13.26
N HIS A 126 -22.54 -19.41 13.36
CA HIS A 126 -21.17 -19.13 13.70
C HIS A 126 -20.25 -19.69 12.63
N ALA A 127 -19.40 -18.83 12.05
CA ALA A 127 -18.43 -19.13 11.01
C ALA A 127 -17.04 -18.62 11.44
N VAL A 128 -16.55 -19.12 12.57
CA VAL A 128 -15.18 -18.88 13.03
C VAL A 128 -14.42 -20.19 13.00
N SER A 129 -13.34 -20.24 12.22
CA SER A 129 -12.41 -21.36 12.19
C SER A 129 -11.32 -21.20 13.25
N ASP A 130 -10.59 -22.28 13.52
CA ASP A 130 -9.37 -22.24 14.32
C ASP A 130 -8.27 -21.51 13.54
N ILE A 131 -8.19 -20.18 13.75
CA ILE A 131 -7.29 -19.30 13.01
C ILE A 131 -5.81 -19.67 13.16
N CYS A 132 -5.45 -20.43 14.19
CA CYS A 132 -4.08 -20.91 14.40
C CYS A 132 -3.68 -22.00 13.40
N ARG A 133 -4.64 -22.68 12.76
CA ARG A 133 -4.41 -23.72 11.74
C ARG A 133 -4.51 -23.19 10.30
N GLU A 134 -4.81 -21.90 10.14
CA GLU A 134 -4.97 -21.27 8.84
C GLU A 134 -3.63 -20.78 8.31
N HIS A 135 -3.24 -21.29 7.14
CA HIS A 135 -1.97 -20.95 6.47
C HIS A 135 -2.16 -20.25 5.12
N THR A 136 -3.39 -20.17 4.61
CA THR A 136 -3.67 -19.56 3.30
C THR A 136 -4.18 -18.14 3.46
N PHE A 137 -3.52 -17.19 2.78
CA PHE A 137 -3.98 -15.81 2.71
C PHE A 137 -5.39 -15.74 2.11
N GLU A 138 -6.24 -14.86 2.64
CA GLU A 138 -7.59 -14.64 2.12
C GLU A 138 -7.57 -13.47 1.12
N PRO A 139 -7.75 -13.71 -0.19
CA PRO A 139 -7.75 -12.65 -1.19
C PRO A 139 -9.07 -11.88 -1.08
N LEU A 140 -9.00 -10.73 -0.42
CA LEU A 140 -10.02 -9.70 -0.44
C LEU A 140 -9.57 -8.62 -1.43
N THR A 141 -10.40 -8.22 -2.37
CA THR A 141 -10.12 -7.12 -3.30
C THR A 141 -10.89 -5.88 -2.86
N VAL A 142 -10.28 -4.71 -3.03
CA VAL A 142 -10.91 -3.41 -2.83
C VAL A 142 -10.62 -2.55 -4.05
N SER A 143 -11.65 -2.24 -4.83
CA SER A 143 -11.56 -1.43 -6.04
C SER A 143 -11.81 0.06 -5.74
N HIS A 144 -12.60 0.36 -4.72
CA HIS A 144 -12.95 1.71 -4.31
C HIS A 144 -12.84 1.91 -2.79
N GLU A 145 -11.71 2.41 -2.31
CA GLU A 145 -11.66 3.15 -1.03
C GLU A 145 -12.14 4.59 -1.27
N GLY A 146 -13.17 5.08 -0.59
CA GLY A 146 -13.65 6.48 -0.67
C GLY A 146 -12.66 7.55 -0.16
N ARG A 147 -11.35 7.33 -0.31
CA ARG A 147 -10.22 8.13 0.13
C ARG A 147 -9.28 8.34 -1.04
N THR A 148 -8.41 9.33 -0.95
CA THR A 148 -7.40 9.62 -1.99
C THR A 148 -6.22 8.63 -1.99
N ARG A 149 -6.11 7.82 -0.93
CA ARG A 149 -5.06 6.81 -0.73
C ARG A 149 -5.71 5.46 -0.51
N ALA A 150 -5.29 4.45 -1.26
CA ALA A 150 -5.74 3.09 -1.09
C ALA A 150 -4.81 2.31 -0.16
N HIS A 151 -5.35 1.48 0.73
CA HIS A 151 -4.57 0.51 1.47
C HIS A 151 -4.56 -0.79 0.67
N LEU A 152 -3.41 -1.45 0.60
CA LEU A 152 -3.28 -2.77 -0.01
C LEU A 152 -2.78 -3.75 1.04
N LYS A 153 -3.67 -4.63 1.51
CA LYS A 153 -3.30 -5.66 2.48
C LYS A 153 -2.50 -6.77 1.80
N ILE A 154 -1.20 -6.82 2.07
CA ILE A 154 -0.31 -7.84 1.51
C ILE A 154 0.07 -8.92 2.52
N GLN A 155 -0.20 -8.71 3.82
CA GLN A 155 0.20 -9.64 4.87
C GLN A 155 -0.84 -9.65 6.02
N GLU A 156 -1.08 -10.82 6.58
CA GLU A 156 -2.05 -11.10 7.65
C GLU A 156 -1.38 -11.95 8.75
N GLY A 157 -1.78 -11.77 10.01
CA GLY A 157 -1.29 -12.58 11.14
C GLY A 157 0.13 -12.24 11.63
N CYS A 158 0.59 -12.87 12.71
CA CYS A 158 1.90 -12.58 13.33
C CYS A 158 2.36 -13.64 14.32
N ASP A 159 3.62 -14.07 14.21
CA ASP A 159 4.24 -15.10 15.07
C ASP A 159 5.20 -14.54 16.13
N ARG A 160 5.08 -13.25 16.49
CA ARG A 160 6.00 -12.62 17.44
C ARG A 160 5.68 -12.95 18.89
N PHE A 161 4.39 -13.15 19.23
CA PHE A 161 3.91 -13.43 20.58
C PHE A 161 4.46 -12.45 21.63
N CYS A 162 4.45 -11.14 21.34
CA CYS A 162 4.77 -10.10 22.32
C CYS A 162 3.79 -10.23 23.50
N THR A 163 4.27 -10.01 24.74
CA THR A 163 3.52 -10.40 25.95
C THR A 163 2.19 -9.69 26.12
N TYR A 164 2.02 -8.49 25.56
CA TYR A 164 0.76 -7.72 25.56
C TYR A 164 -0.13 -7.96 24.34
N CYS A 165 0.33 -8.69 23.33
CA CYS A 165 -0.30 -8.74 22.03
C CYS A 165 -1.20 -9.98 21.91
N ILE A 166 -2.50 -9.75 21.68
CA ILE A 166 -3.50 -10.81 21.46
C ILE A 166 -3.57 -11.26 19.99
N ILE A 167 -2.94 -10.52 19.07
CA ILE A 167 -3.07 -10.72 17.63
C ILE A 167 -2.70 -12.14 17.16
N PRO A 168 -1.67 -12.83 17.67
CA PRO A 168 -1.40 -14.20 17.24
C PRO A 168 -2.60 -15.14 17.41
N TYR A 169 -3.43 -14.91 18.44
CA TYR A 169 -4.64 -15.69 18.70
C TYR A 169 -5.87 -15.16 17.96
N ALA A 170 -5.90 -13.87 17.64
CA ALA A 170 -7.03 -13.22 16.98
C ALA A 170 -6.89 -13.15 15.44
N ARG A 171 -5.70 -13.39 14.89
CA ARG A 171 -5.43 -13.40 13.45
C ARG A 171 -4.52 -14.55 13.02
N GLY A 172 -4.04 -15.40 13.92
CA GLY A 172 -3.25 -16.58 13.56
C GLY A 172 -1.84 -16.28 13.04
N PRO A 173 -1.19 -17.27 12.41
CA PRO A 173 0.19 -17.18 11.94
C PRO A 173 0.33 -16.24 10.74
N ILE A 174 1.58 -15.95 10.37
CA ILE A 174 1.88 -15.14 9.19
C ILE A 174 1.31 -15.80 7.93
N ARG A 175 0.58 -15.01 7.14
CA ARG A 175 0.07 -15.37 5.82
C ARG A 175 0.28 -14.20 4.86
N SER A 176 0.86 -14.46 3.71
CA SER A 176 1.24 -13.43 2.74
C SER A 176 0.48 -13.57 1.43
N ARG A 177 0.12 -12.44 0.84
CA ARG A 177 -0.46 -12.37 -0.51
C ARG A 177 0.64 -12.69 -1.55
N PRO A 178 0.42 -13.60 -2.51
CA PRO A 178 1.38 -13.87 -3.60
C PRO A 178 1.76 -12.61 -4.40
N LEU A 179 2.98 -12.55 -4.96
CA LEU A 179 3.47 -11.37 -5.69
C LEU A 179 2.60 -11.00 -6.90
N LEU A 180 2.16 -12.00 -7.67
CA LEU A 180 1.28 -11.78 -8.83
C LEU A 180 -0.07 -11.14 -8.41
N ASP A 181 -0.60 -11.53 -7.26
CA ASP A 181 -1.81 -10.92 -6.71
C ASP A 181 -1.55 -9.49 -6.23
N VAL A 182 -0.38 -9.22 -5.62
CA VAL A 182 0.04 -7.85 -5.27
C VAL A 182 0.11 -6.97 -6.51
N ARG A 183 0.72 -7.46 -7.60
CA ARG A 183 0.82 -6.76 -8.88
C ARG A 183 -0.55 -6.43 -9.46
N THR A 184 -1.42 -7.44 -9.57
CA THR A 184 -2.77 -7.30 -10.13
C THR A 184 -3.58 -6.25 -9.37
N GLU A 185 -3.46 -6.22 -8.04
CA GLU A 185 -4.20 -5.29 -7.21
C GLU A 185 -3.65 -3.86 -7.29
N LEU A 186 -2.33 -3.69 -7.42
CA LEU A 186 -1.73 -2.39 -7.71
C LEU A 186 -2.20 -1.83 -9.05
N GLU A 187 -2.34 -2.67 -10.08
CA GLU A 187 -2.86 -2.27 -11.39
C GLU A 187 -4.34 -1.86 -11.33
N LYS A 188 -5.17 -2.61 -10.60
CA LYS A 188 -6.57 -2.23 -10.34
C LYS A 188 -6.68 -0.88 -9.63
N LEU A 189 -5.88 -0.68 -8.57
CA LEU A 189 -5.87 0.60 -7.84
C LEU A 189 -5.37 1.75 -8.73
N ALA A 190 -4.38 1.51 -9.59
CA ALA A 190 -3.95 2.51 -10.56
C ALA A 190 -5.07 2.87 -11.55
N ALA A 191 -5.80 1.87 -12.07
CA ALA A 191 -6.93 2.06 -12.98
C ALA A 191 -8.10 2.80 -12.31
N ALA A 192 -8.33 2.57 -11.01
CA ALA A 192 -9.30 3.32 -10.21
C ALA A 192 -8.86 4.76 -9.88
N GLY A 193 -7.67 5.17 -10.30
CA GLY A 193 -7.18 6.55 -10.18
C GLY A 193 -6.46 6.87 -8.86
N TYR A 194 -6.12 5.86 -8.05
CA TYR A 194 -5.31 6.08 -6.84
C TYR A 194 -3.88 6.49 -7.22
N ARG A 195 -3.36 7.50 -6.52
CA ARG A 195 -1.99 8.01 -6.74
C ARG A 195 -1.01 7.53 -5.68
N GLU A 196 -1.49 7.22 -4.48
CA GLU A 196 -0.72 6.71 -3.36
C GLU A 196 -1.34 5.41 -2.83
N VAL A 197 -0.51 4.38 -2.68
CA VAL A 197 -0.88 3.07 -2.12
C VAL A 197 -0.12 2.84 -0.82
N VAL A 198 -0.84 2.41 0.22
CA VAL A 198 -0.28 2.04 1.52
C VAL A 198 -0.21 0.51 1.61
N LEU A 199 0.99 -0.07 1.47
CA LEU A 199 1.19 -1.50 1.71
C LEU A 199 1.03 -1.78 3.20
N THR A 200 0.02 -2.57 3.55
CA THR A 200 -0.36 -2.83 4.94
C THR A 200 -0.32 -4.32 5.27
N GLY A 201 -0.08 -4.58 6.55
CA GLY A 201 -0.12 -5.89 7.15
C GLY A 201 -0.02 -5.80 8.66
N ILE A 202 -0.15 -6.94 9.33
CA ILE A 202 -0.02 -7.02 10.78
C ILE A 202 1.44 -6.93 11.23
N HIS A 203 2.35 -7.57 10.49
CA HIS A 203 3.79 -7.56 10.69
C HIS A 203 4.48 -7.57 9.31
N LEU A 204 4.50 -6.41 8.65
CA LEU A 204 4.86 -6.25 7.24
C LEU A 204 6.25 -6.79 6.89
N MET A 205 7.22 -6.63 7.79
CA MET A 205 8.60 -7.13 7.63
C MET A 205 8.71 -8.67 7.64
N SER A 206 7.62 -9.38 7.91
CA SER A 206 7.55 -10.85 7.78
C SER A 206 6.90 -11.32 6.49
N TYR A 207 6.53 -10.40 5.59
CA TYR A 207 5.97 -10.77 4.29
C TYR A 207 6.81 -11.83 3.57
N GLY A 208 6.09 -12.79 2.98
CA GLY A 208 6.58 -13.86 2.13
C GLY A 208 7.30 -15.00 2.83
N ARG A 209 7.64 -14.90 4.13
CA ARG A 209 8.30 -15.99 4.88
C ARG A 209 7.51 -17.30 4.92
N ASP A 210 6.20 -17.23 4.73
CA ASP A 210 5.27 -18.36 4.68
C ASP A 210 5.08 -18.93 3.26
N LEU A 211 5.64 -18.29 2.22
CA LEU A 211 5.54 -18.72 0.82
C LEU A 211 6.77 -19.55 0.41
N PRO A 212 6.65 -20.48 -0.55
CA PRO A 212 7.73 -21.40 -0.94
C PRO A 212 9.04 -20.71 -1.38
N GLU A 213 8.95 -19.60 -2.12
CA GLU A 213 10.11 -18.86 -2.62
C GLU A 213 10.63 -17.81 -1.62
N ALA A 214 9.98 -17.67 -0.46
CA ALA A 214 10.31 -16.69 0.57
C ALA A 214 10.53 -15.26 0.04
N PRO A 215 9.65 -14.71 -0.83
CA PRO A 215 9.82 -13.36 -1.35
C PRO A 215 9.81 -12.35 -0.20
N THR A 216 10.51 -11.24 -0.40
CA THR A 216 10.68 -10.20 0.61
C THR A 216 9.67 -9.07 0.39
N LEU A 217 9.62 -8.16 1.37
CA LEU A 217 8.86 -6.92 1.23
C LEU A 217 9.38 -6.05 0.06
N LEU A 218 10.68 -6.13 -0.28
CA LEU A 218 11.23 -5.43 -1.44
C LEU A 218 10.66 -5.98 -2.74
N ASP A 219 10.49 -7.31 -2.85
CA ASP A 219 9.89 -7.94 -4.03
C ASP A 219 8.43 -7.53 -4.21
N ALA A 220 7.68 -7.37 -3.10
CA ALA A 220 6.33 -6.83 -3.12
C ALA A 220 6.29 -5.35 -3.54
N ILE A 221 7.25 -4.54 -3.09
CA ILE A 221 7.40 -3.13 -3.52
C ILE A 221 7.73 -3.06 -5.01
N ALA A 222 8.61 -3.94 -5.51
CA ALA A 222 9.02 -4.01 -6.91
C ALA A 222 7.83 -4.30 -7.85
N GLN A 223 6.76 -4.94 -7.36
CA GLN A 223 5.55 -5.14 -8.17
C GLN A 223 4.90 -3.82 -8.62
N ALA A 224 5.18 -2.69 -7.97
CA ALA A 224 4.70 -1.39 -8.39
C ALA A 224 5.54 -0.73 -9.51
N GLU A 225 6.67 -1.32 -9.90
CA GLU A 225 7.53 -0.82 -10.96
C GLU A 225 6.79 -0.79 -12.30
N GLY A 226 7.00 0.25 -13.10
CA GLY A 226 6.30 0.40 -14.38
C GLY A 226 4.81 0.79 -14.29
N ILE A 227 4.16 0.75 -13.12
CA ILE A 227 2.76 1.20 -12.99
C ILE A 227 2.72 2.73 -12.91
N ALA A 228 2.31 3.41 -13.98
CA ALA A 228 2.36 4.88 -14.07
C ALA A 228 1.36 5.59 -13.12
N GLY A 229 0.20 4.98 -12.85
CA GLY A 229 -0.83 5.56 -11.98
C GLY A 229 -0.37 5.73 -10.53
N ILE A 230 0.44 4.80 -10.01
CA ILE A 230 0.95 4.82 -8.63
C ILE A 230 2.25 5.60 -8.54
N ARG A 231 2.17 6.79 -7.94
CA ARG A 231 3.29 7.71 -7.71
C ARG A 231 3.94 7.55 -6.35
N ARG A 232 3.16 7.14 -5.33
CA ARG A 232 3.63 6.99 -3.95
C ARG A 232 3.28 5.62 -3.40
N ILE A 233 4.24 5.03 -2.71
CA ILE A 233 4.11 3.80 -1.94
C ILE A 233 4.49 4.12 -0.50
N ARG A 234 3.56 3.92 0.41
CA ARG A 234 3.79 4.06 1.84
C ARG A 234 3.78 2.70 2.49
N LEU A 235 4.70 2.49 3.42
CA LEU A 235 4.78 1.25 4.17
C LEU A 235 4.04 1.40 5.49
N GLY A 236 3.27 0.37 5.86
CA GLY A 236 2.73 0.23 7.20
C GLY A 236 3.82 0.02 8.26
N SER A 237 3.42 -0.44 9.44
CA SER A 237 4.32 -0.62 10.57
C SER A 237 5.45 -1.61 10.26
N LEU A 238 6.70 -1.19 10.50
CA LEU A 238 7.91 -1.97 10.34
C LEU A 238 8.51 -2.33 11.69
N GLU A 239 9.22 -3.47 11.75
CA GLU A 239 9.99 -3.89 12.92
C GLU A 239 11.46 -3.50 12.73
N PRO A 240 12.06 -2.71 13.65
CA PRO A 240 13.39 -2.11 13.46
C PRO A 240 14.50 -3.13 13.23
N GLN A 241 14.43 -4.29 13.90
CA GLN A 241 15.46 -5.34 13.83
C GLN A 241 15.63 -5.92 12.42
N LEU A 242 14.61 -5.82 11.56
CA LEU A 242 14.60 -6.44 10.25
C LEU A 242 15.00 -5.49 9.12
N LEU A 243 15.36 -4.24 9.42
CA LEU A 243 15.88 -3.30 8.43
C LEU A 243 17.40 -3.50 8.30
N SER A 244 17.81 -4.27 7.29
CA SER A 244 19.21 -4.35 6.88
C SER A 244 19.63 -3.12 6.06
N ASP A 245 20.93 -2.88 5.95
CA ASP A 245 21.46 -1.78 5.12
C ASP A 245 21.06 -1.94 3.65
N THR A 246 21.03 -3.19 3.13
CA THR A 246 20.51 -3.48 1.78
C THR A 246 19.06 -3.05 1.61
N PHE A 247 18.22 -3.28 2.63
CA PHE A 247 16.82 -2.87 2.60
C PHE A 247 16.69 -1.35 2.62
N VAL A 248 17.44 -0.68 3.49
CA VAL A 248 17.46 0.80 3.56
C VAL A 248 17.94 1.41 2.24
N HIS A 249 18.99 0.87 1.64
CA HIS A 249 19.52 1.33 0.37
C HIS A 249 18.49 1.16 -0.76
N ALA A 250 17.89 -0.02 -0.91
CA ALA A 250 16.86 -0.27 -1.91
C ALA A 250 15.64 0.67 -1.77
N LEU A 251 15.22 0.98 -0.54
CA LEU A 251 14.17 1.97 -0.31
C LEU A 251 14.60 3.39 -0.72
N SER A 252 15.86 3.75 -0.48
CA SER A 252 16.39 5.10 -0.79
C SER A 252 16.48 5.37 -2.29
N GLU A 253 16.73 4.34 -3.10
CA GLU A 253 16.84 4.44 -4.56
C GLU A 253 15.47 4.47 -5.25
N ASN A 254 14.41 4.01 -4.57
CA ASN A 254 13.08 3.94 -5.15
C ASN A 254 12.32 5.28 -4.98
N PRO A 255 12.07 6.04 -6.07
CA PRO A 255 11.44 7.37 -5.99
C PRO A 255 9.96 7.32 -5.58
N LYS A 256 9.31 6.15 -5.66
CA LYS A 256 7.91 5.99 -5.22
C LYS A 256 7.81 5.85 -3.70
N ILE A 257 8.88 5.46 -3.00
CA ILE A 257 8.83 5.23 -1.56
C ILE A 257 8.66 6.56 -0.81
N CYS A 258 7.58 6.64 -0.04
CA CYS A 258 7.35 7.73 0.89
C CYS A 258 8.42 7.70 1.99
N ARG A 259 9.08 8.83 2.23
CA ARG A 259 10.11 9.01 3.27
C ARG A 259 9.51 9.13 4.68
N GLN A 260 8.56 8.27 5.01
CA GLN A 260 7.97 8.15 6.33
C GLN A 260 7.93 6.68 6.73
N PHE A 261 8.56 6.38 7.86
CA PHE A 261 8.69 5.03 8.38
C PHE A 261 8.04 4.97 9.75
N HIS A 262 7.07 4.06 9.88
CA HIS A 262 6.49 3.73 11.17
C HIS A 262 7.25 2.57 11.79
N LEU A 263 8.20 2.88 12.67
CA LEU A 263 9.03 1.86 13.32
C LEU A 263 8.45 1.53 14.69
N SER A 264 8.10 0.28 14.93
CA SER A 264 7.44 -0.14 16.17
C SER A 264 8.42 -0.15 17.35
N LEU A 265 8.47 0.90 18.19
CA LEU A 265 9.38 1.01 19.35
C LEU A 265 8.80 0.34 20.59
N GLN A 266 7.56 0.70 20.96
CA GLN A 266 6.81 0.23 22.14
C GLN A 266 7.30 0.77 23.49
N SER A 267 8.61 0.88 23.74
CA SER A 267 9.21 1.55 24.90
C SER A 267 10.66 1.94 24.61
N GLY A 268 11.17 2.98 25.27
CA GLY A 268 12.58 3.37 25.19
C GLY A 268 13.46 2.74 26.28
N SER A 269 12.90 1.91 27.17
CA SER A 269 13.64 1.22 28.23
C SER A 269 13.91 -0.24 27.85
N THR A 270 15.16 -0.68 27.99
CA THR A 270 15.54 -2.09 27.74
C THR A 270 14.76 -3.05 28.63
N GLY A 271 14.64 -2.76 29.94
CA GLY A 271 13.92 -3.63 30.88
C GLY A 271 12.44 -3.78 30.53
N VAL A 272 11.78 -2.70 30.12
CA VAL A 272 10.38 -2.75 29.66
C VAL A 272 10.25 -3.55 28.36
N LEU A 273 11.14 -3.33 27.38
CA LEU A 273 11.13 -4.06 26.11
C LEU A 273 11.33 -5.57 26.29
N GLU A 274 12.20 -5.98 27.22
CA GLU A 274 12.40 -7.38 27.58
C GLU A 274 11.13 -8.00 28.18
N ARG A 275 10.46 -7.30 29.12
CA ARG A 275 9.17 -7.75 29.66
C ARG A 275 8.07 -7.78 28.61
N MET A 276 8.14 -6.90 27.61
CA MET A 276 7.28 -6.92 26.42
C MET A 276 7.59 -8.09 25.46
N LYS A 277 8.71 -8.79 25.66
CA LYS A 277 9.28 -9.80 24.75
C LYS A 277 9.53 -9.23 23.36
N ARG A 278 10.08 -8.00 23.29
CA ARG A 278 10.64 -7.45 22.06
C ARG A 278 12.02 -8.04 21.83
N ARG A 279 12.40 -8.16 20.56
CA ARG A 279 13.64 -8.85 20.13
C ARG A 279 14.74 -7.86 19.72
N TYR A 280 14.60 -6.60 20.14
CA TYR A 280 15.56 -5.55 19.92
C TYR A 280 15.67 -4.66 21.16
N THR A 281 16.78 -3.92 21.24
CA THR A 281 17.05 -2.92 22.28
C THR A 281 16.77 -1.50 21.77
N PRO A 282 16.69 -0.49 22.66
CA PRO A 282 16.61 0.91 22.24
C PRO A 282 17.80 1.32 21.37
N GLN A 283 19.01 0.81 21.65
CA GLN A 283 20.19 1.11 20.82
C GLN A 283 20.01 0.60 19.39
N GLN A 284 19.58 -0.65 19.20
CA GLN A 284 19.34 -1.22 17.86
C GLN A 284 18.25 -0.45 17.10
N TYR A 285 17.23 0.05 17.80
CA TYR A 285 16.23 0.94 17.21
C TYR A 285 16.86 2.25 16.74
N LEU A 286 17.72 2.86 17.56
CA LEU A 286 18.40 4.11 17.24
C LEU A 286 19.35 3.93 16.04
N ASP A 287 20.12 2.85 16.00
CA ASP A 287 21.02 2.53 14.88
C ASP A 287 20.24 2.40 13.57
N CYS A 288 19.09 1.72 13.60
CA CYS A 288 18.18 1.62 12.46
C CYS A 288 17.67 2.99 11.98
N VAL A 289 17.26 3.86 12.92
CA VAL A 289 16.84 5.23 12.61
C VAL A 289 17.97 6.05 11.99
N GLN A 290 19.19 5.90 12.51
CA GLN A 290 20.36 6.59 11.98
C GLN A 290 20.69 6.13 10.56
N SER A 291 20.63 4.82 10.28
CA SER A 291 20.81 4.27 8.93
C SER A 291 19.78 4.84 7.94
N LEU A 292 18.49 4.85 8.31
CA LEU A 292 17.43 5.45 7.49
C LEU A 292 17.65 6.94 7.22
N ARG A 293 18.08 7.72 8.22
CA ARG A 293 18.33 9.16 8.06
C ARG A 293 19.60 9.48 7.29
N ALA A 294 20.61 8.61 7.36
CA ALA A 294 21.82 8.74 6.56
C ALA A 294 21.52 8.51 5.07
N ALA A 295 20.73 7.48 4.74
CA ALA A 295 20.34 7.18 3.36
C ALA A 295 19.24 8.12 2.82
N MET A 296 18.31 8.53 3.67
CA MET A 296 17.19 9.41 3.34
C MET A 296 17.09 10.54 4.35
N PRO A 297 17.85 11.63 4.15
CA PRO A 297 17.79 12.81 4.99
C PRO A 297 16.34 13.29 5.18
N GLU A 298 16.05 13.74 6.40
CA GLU A 298 14.76 14.30 6.79
C GLU A 298 13.58 13.31 6.77
N CYS A 299 13.81 12.00 6.58
CA CYS A 299 12.74 11.02 6.67
C CYS A 299 12.00 11.08 8.03
N ALA A 300 10.68 11.00 7.97
CA ALA A 300 9.83 11.02 9.15
C ALA A 300 9.87 9.66 9.85
N ILE A 301 10.33 9.64 11.09
CA ILE A 301 10.22 8.45 11.94
C ILE A 301 9.04 8.63 12.87
N THR A 302 8.08 7.71 12.77
CA THR A 302 6.90 7.68 13.63
C THR A 302 6.86 6.38 14.41
N THR A 303 6.25 6.37 15.59
CA THR A 303 6.23 5.17 16.42
C THR A 303 5.02 5.12 17.36
N ASP A 304 4.82 3.96 17.96
CA ASP A 304 3.88 3.73 19.03
C ASP A 304 4.66 3.44 20.32
N ILE A 305 4.25 4.05 21.44
CA ILE A 305 4.82 3.80 22.77
C ILE A 305 3.70 3.43 23.73
N ILE A 306 3.89 2.32 24.46
CA ILE A 306 2.99 1.87 25.51
C ILE A 306 3.54 2.34 26.85
N VAL A 307 2.75 3.11 27.60
CA VAL A 307 3.11 3.60 28.94
C VAL A 307 2.39 2.84 30.05
N GLY A 308 3.07 2.69 31.16
CA GLY A 308 2.59 2.01 32.35
C GLY A 308 2.41 0.51 32.16
N PHE A 309 3.36 -0.11 31.44
CA PHE A 309 3.44 -1.56 31.31
C PHE A 309 3.61 -2.24 32.69
N PRO A 310 3.16 -3.50 32.89
CA PRO A 310 3.34 -4.19 34.17
C PRO A 310 4.80 -4.19 34.64
N GLY A 311 5.00 -3.68 35.86
CA GLY A 311 6.32 -3.51 36.48
C GLY A 311 7.13 -2.28 36.02
N GLU A 312 6.60 -1.42 35.14
CA GLU A 312 7.30 -0.20 34.67
C GLU A 312 7.54 0.80 35.81
N THR A 313 8.80 0.98 36.18
CA THR A 313 9.23 1.90 37.23
C THR A 313 9.22 3.36 36.76
N ALA A 314 9.38 4.31 37.68
CA ALA A 314 9.53 5.72 37.31
C ALA A 314 10.82 5.96 36.50
N ALA A 315 11.92 5.32 36.86
CA ALA A 315 13.20 5.44 36.15
C ALA A 315 13.10 4.95 34.69
N GLU A 316 12.50 3.79 34.45
CA GLU A 316 12.29 3.24 33.09
C GLU A 316 11.36 4.13 32.23
N PHE A 317 10.44 4.85 32.86
CA PHE A 317 9.62 5.84 32.16
C PHE A 317 10.46 7.08 31.78
N GLU A 318 11.34 7.57 32.66
CA GLU A 318 12.27 8.65 32.32
C GLU A 318 13.26 8.24 31.21
N GLU A 319 13.76 7.00 31.23
CA GLU A 319 14.55 6.43 30.12
C GLU A 319 13.79 6.51 28.80
N THR A 320 12.49 6.19 28.80
CA THR A 320 11.64 6.26 27.61
C THR A 320 11.48 7.69 27.10
N LEU A 321 11.28 8.67 27.99
CA LEU A 321 11.21 10.09 27.61
C LEU A 321 12.53 10.59 27.04
N ALA A 322 13.64 10.28 27.70
CA ALA A 322 14.98 10.65 27.23
C ALA A 322 15.27 10.04 25.86
N PHE A 323 14.97 8.75 25.67
CA PHE A 323 15.17 8.07 24.41
C PHE A 323 14.32 8.66 23.28
N ALA A 324 13.02 8.93 23.53
CA ALA A 324 12.15 9.56 22.53
C ALA A 324 12.68 10.93 22.07
N ARG A 325 13.24 11.72 22.99
CA ARG A 325 13.90 13.00 22.69
C ARG A 325 15.15 12.81 21.84
N THR A 326 16.03 11.88 22.21
CA THR A 326 17.25 11.54 21.45
C THR A 326 16.95 11.12 20.02
N VAL A 327 15.91 10.31 19.82
CA VAL A 327 15.51 9.87 18.48
C VAL A 327 14.94 11.02 17.65
N SER A 328 14.39 12.09 18.25
CA SER A 328 13.76 13.21 17.54
C SER A 328 12.65 12.71 16.58
N LEU A 329 11.63 12.07 17.15
CA LEU A 329 10.54 11.44 16.42
C LEU A 329 9.61 12.48 15.79
N ALA A 330 9.18 12.27 14.55
CA ALA A 330 8.22 13.14 13.86
C ALA A 330 6.80 13.04 14.44
N ARG A 331 6.45 11.85 14.96
CA ARG A 331 5.17 11.59 15.62
C ARG A 331 5.26 10.38 16.55
N ILE A 332 4.58 10.47 17.70
CA ILE A 332 4.46 9.37 18.66
C ILE A 332 2.97 9.14 18.94
N HIS A 333 2.49 7.92 18.79
CA HIS A 333 1.20 7.53 19.36
C HIS A 333 1.41 6.93 20.74
N VAL A 334 0.80 7.57 21.73
CA VAL A 334 0.92 7.18 23.13
C VAL A 334 -0.27 6.31 23.52
N PHE A 335 0.02 5.10 23.98
CA PHE A 335 -0.99 4.14 24.42
C PHE A 335 -0.80 3.81 25.90
N PRO A 336 -1.74 4.17 26.78
CA PRO A 336 -1.77 3.59 28.12
C PRO A 336 -1.93 2.07 28.03
N TYR A 337 -1.13 1.31 28.78
CA TYR A 337 -1.24 -0.15 28.79
C TYR A 337 -2.65 -0.59 29.22
N SER A 338 -3.32 -1.30 28.32
CA SER A 338 -4.62 -1.92 28.53
C SER A 338 -4.42 -3.41 28.81
N ARG A 339 -4.78 -3.86 30.02
CA ARG A 339 -4.79 -5.28 30.40
C ARG A 339 -5.73 -6.07 29.48
N ARG A 340 -5.33 -7.22 28.97
CA ARG A 340 -6.17 -8.03 28.06
C ARG A 340 -6.15 -9.49 28.48
N GLU A 341 -7.31 -10.03 28.76
CA GLU A 341 -7.47 -11.45 29.08
C GLU A 341 -6.88 -12.32 27.95
N GLY A 342 -6.21 -13.42 28.33
CA GLY A 342 -5.49 -14.30 27.41
C GLY A 342 -4.09 -13.82 26.99
N THR A 343 -3.63 -12.64 27.42
CA THR A 343 -2.25 -12.17 27.17
C THR A 343 -1.35 -12.41 28.39
N LYS A 344 -0.07 -12.76 28.15
CA LYS A 344 0.91 -12.97 29.24
C LYS A 344 1.06 -11.73 30.13
N ALA A 345 1.03 -10.53 29.55
CA ALA A 345 1.13 -9.29 30.30
C ALA A 345 -0.07 -9.02 31.23
N ALA A 346 -1.22 -9.68 31.02
CA ALA A 346 -2.35 -9.54 31.92
C ALA A 346 -2.19 -10.34 33.22
N GLU A 347 -1.35 -11.36 33.21
CA GLU A 347 -1.04 -12.20 34.38
C GLU A 347 0.22 -11.70 35.12
N MET A 348 1.02 -10.84 34.49
CA MET A 348 2.22 -10.27 35.11
C MET A 348 1.89 -9.47 36.38
N PRO A 349 2.71 -9.60 37.44
CA PRO A 349 2.60 -8.75 38.63
C PRO A 349 3.00 -7.30 38.34
N GLY A 350 2.81 -6.40 39.31
CA GLY A 350 3.22 -5.00 39.17
C GLY A 350 2.32 -4.18 38.22
N GLN A 351 1.04 -4.53 38.12
CA GLN A 351 0.06 -3.74 37.37
C GLN A 351 -0.04 -2.33 37.94
N LEU A 352 0.12 -1.30 37.09
CA LEU A 352 0.05 0.09 37.52
C LEU A 352 -1.38 0.63 37.50
N SER A 353 -1.64 1.58 38.40
CA SER A 353 -2.94 2.24 38.51
C SER A 353 -3.27 3.07 37.27
N ARG A 354 -4.56 3.32 37.06
CA ARG A 354 -5.03 4.18 35.96
C ARG A 354 -4.48 5.61 36.08
N ALA A 355 -4.30 6.12 37.30
CA ALA A 355 -3.76 7.45 37.55
C ALA A 355 -2.32 7.58 37.05
N VAL A 356 -1.44 6.61 37.38
CA VAL A 356 -0.04 6.60 36.91
C VAL A 356 0.01 6.50 35.39
N LYS A 357 -0.79 5.61 34.79
CA LYS A 357 -0.85 5.48 33.33
C LYS A 357 -1.29 6.78 32.63
N ALA A 358 -2.25 7.49 33.22
CA ALA A 358 -2.75 8.76 32.68
C ALA A 358 -1.71 9.88 32.81
N GLU A 359 -1.01 9.98 33.93
CA GLU A 359 0.07 10.93 34.16
C GLU A 359 1.22 10.72 33.15
N ARG A 360 1.69 9.48 33.01
CA ARG A 360 2.73 9.13 32.02
C ARG A 360 2.30 9.41 30.59
N ALA A 361 1.05 9.07 30.25
CA ALA A 361 0.52 9.34 28.92
C ALA A 361 0.45 10.84 28.60
N ALA A 362 0.07 11.66 29.58
CA ALA A 362 0.05 13.12 29.43
C ALA A 362 1.45 13.69 29.23
N ARG A 363 2.44 13.26 30.03
CA ARG A 363 3.83 13.71 29.93
C ARG A 363 4.48 13.32 28.59
N LEU A 364 4.32 12.06 28.17
CA LEU A 364 4.83 11.62 26.88
C LEU A 364 4.07 12.28 25.71
N GLY A 365 2.77 12.56 25.87
CA GLY A 365 1.98 13.30 24.90
C GLY A 365 2.46 14.75 24.70
N ALA A 366 2.84 15.42 25.79
CA ALA A 366 3.43 16.76 25.72
C ALA A 366 4.78 16.75 24.97
N LEU A 367 5.65 15.78 25.29
CA LEU A 367 6.91 15.58 24.56
C LEU A 367 6.67 15.26 23.07
N ALA A 368 5.68 14.42 22.76
CA ALA A 368 5.33 14.07 21.39
C ALA A 368 4.89 15.30 20.58
N ALA A 369 4.13 16.21 21.20
CA ALA A 369 3.71 17.46 20.57
C ALA A 369 4.90 18.42 20.32
N GLU A 370 5.81 18.53 21.29
CA GLU A 370 7.07 19.28 21.16
C GLU A 370 7.89 18.77 19.96
N LEU A 371 8.21 17.47 19.93
CA LEU A 371 9.02 16.87 18.88
C LEU A 371 8.35 16.94 17.49
N SER A 372 7.02 16.78 17.43
CA SER A 372 6.28 16.90 16.17
C SER A 372 6.33 18.33 15.61
N TRP A 373 6.20 19.34 16.49
CA TRP A 373 6.37 20.73 16.10
C TRP A 373 7.80 21.04 15.65
N GLU A 374 8.82 20.55 16.36
CA GLU A 374 10.22 20.70 15.98
C GLU A 374 10.50 20.09 14.60
N TYR A 375 10.00 18.89 14.33
CA TYR A 375 10.17 18.23 13.03
C TYR A 375 9.48 19.01 11.92
N ALA A 376 8.21 19.40 12.10
CA ALA A 376 7.46 20.16 11.10
C ALA A 376 8.10 21.53 10.81
N SER A 377 8.62 22.20 11.84
CA SER A 377 9.20 23.54 11.72
C SER A 377 10.44 23.59 10.81
N ARG A 378 11.14 22.47 10.63
CA ARG A 378 12.30 22.37 9.72
C ARG A 378 11.94 22.59 8.26
N PHE A 379 10.68 22.34 7.90
CA PHE A 379 10.20 22.49 6.52
C PHE A 379 9.71 23.91 6.21
N VAL A 380 9.64 24.82 7.19
CA VAL A 380 9.24 26.21 6.95
C VAL A 380 10.27 26.89 6.03
N GLY A 381 9.77 27.55 4.98
CA GLY A 381 10.59 28.17 3.94
C GLY A 381 10.98 27.22 2.80
N THR A 382 10.72 25.92 2.93
CA THR A 382 11.01 24.93 1.86
C THR A 382 9.83 24.75 0.91
N GLU A 383 10.09 24.12 -0.24
CA GLU A 383 9.06 23.69 -1.18
C GLU A 383 8.78 22.20 -1.00
N GLN A 384 7.51 21.84 -0.87
CA GLN A 384 7.08 20.46 -0.63
C GLN A 384 6.06 20.03 -1.68
N GLU A 385 6.16 18.77 -2.12
CA GLU A 385 5.15 18.13 -2.97
C GLU A 385 4.03 17.56 -2.10
N VAL A 386 2.79 18.02 -2.35
CA VAL A 386 1.60 17.69 -1.55
C VAL A 386 0.59 16.97 -2.43
N LEU A 387 0.08 15.82 -1.97
CA LEU A 387 -1.11 15.18 -2.53
C LEU A 387 -2.34 15.72 -1.80
N PHE A 388 -3.22 16.45 -2.49
CA PHE A 388 -4.45 16.99 -1.88
C PHE A 388 -5.54 15.93 -1.82
N GLU A 389 -6.17 15.81 -0.65
CA GLU A 389 -7.09 14.72 -0.37
C GLU A 389 -8.51 15.19 -0.04
N GLU A 390 -8.61 16.30 0.68
CA GLU A 390 -9.86 16.76 1.22
C GLU A 390 -9.94 18.28 1.22
N ARG A 391 -11.18 18.77 1.21
CA ARG A 391 -11.49 20.15 1.48
C ARG A 391 -11.70 20.34 2.98
N ASP A 392 -10.98 21.29 3.54
CA ASP A 392 -11.16 21.76 4.92
C ASP A 392 -11.61 23.21 4.88
N LYS A 393 -12.95 23.42 4.85
CA LYS A 393 -13.60 24.73 4.75
C LYS A 393 -13.19 25.47 3.46
N GLU A 394 -12.50 26.60 3.60
CA GLU A 394 -11.98 27.44 2.51
C GLU A 394 -10.55 27.05 2.10
N CYS A 395 -10.04 25.95 2.64
CA CYS A 395 -8.72 25.43 2.35
C CYS A 395 -8.79 24.03 1.74
N LEU A 396 -7.72 23.66 1.04
CA LEU A 396 -7.44 22.27 0.70
C LEU A 396 -6.39 21.72 1.66
N ALA A 397 -6.58 20.46 2.07
CA ALA A 397 -5.66 19.75 2.92
C ALA A 397 -5.13 18.49 2.21
N GLY A 398 -3.85 18.23 2.40
CA GLY A 398 -3.14 17.12 1.79
C GLY A 398 -1.94 16.68 2.62
N HIS A 399 -1.19 15.71 2.09
CA HIS A 399 0.00 15.19 2.77
C HIS A 399 1.25 15.22 1.88
N THR A 400 2.39 15.52 2.50
CA THR A 400 3.72 15.34 1.89
C THR A 400 4.12 13.87 1.84
N GLY A 401 5.21 13.55 1.13
CA GLY A 401 5.82 12.21 1.17
C GLY A 401 6.24 11.78 2.59
N THR A 402 6.60 12.73 3.45
CA THR A 402 6.92 12.52 4.88
C THR A 402 5.68 12.45 5.78
N TYR A 403 4.47 12.49 5.21
CA TYR A 403 3.18 12.45 5.91
C TYR A 403 2.87 13.69 6.78
N LEU A 404 3.53 14.82 6.51
CA LEU A 404 3.12 16.08 7.13
C LEU A 404 1.84 16.57 6.46
N ARG A 405 0.84 16.91 7.27
CA ARG A 405 -0.39 17.54 6.80
C ARG A 405 -0.08 18.97 6.38
N VAL A 406 -0.47 19.33 5.16
CA VAL A 406 -0.32 20.67 4.60
C VAL A 406 -1.69 21.23 4.26
N THR A 407 -1.95 22.45 4.71
CA THR A 407 -3.17 23.19 4.37
C THR A 407 -2.82 24.42 3.53
N VAL A 408 -3.51 24.61 2.41
CA VAL A 408 -3.37 25.80 1.54
C VAL A 408 -4.72 26.48 1.39
N PRO A 409 -4.78 27.83 1.42
CA PRO A 409 -5.97 28.56 1.03
C PRO A 409 -6.26 28.34 -0.46
N SER A 410 -7.31 27.61 -0.79
CA SER A 410 -7.75 27.36 -2.17
C SER A 410 -9.16 26.80 -2.16
N ALA A 411 -9.97 27.24 -3.12
CA ALA A 411 -11.30 26.71 -3.36
C ALA A 411 -11.39 25.90 -4.67
N ASP A 412 -10.27 25.52 -5.28
CA ASP A 412 -10.27 24.77 -6.52
C ASP A 412 -10.27 23.25 -6.28
N ASP A 413 -11.45 22.62 -6.37
CA ASP A 413 -11.59 21.16 -6.23
C ASP A 413 -10.86 20.38 -7.33
N ALA A 414 -10.43 21.03 -8.43
CA ALA A 414 -9.63 20.36 -9.46
C ALA A 414 -8.27 19.87 -8.94
N LEU A 415 -7.84 20.33 -7.77
CA LEU A 415 -6.61 19.90 -7.10
C LEU A 415 -6.77 18.62 -6.29
N LEU A 416 -7.99 18.17 -5.99
CA LEU A 416 -8.21 16.92 -5.26
C LEU A 416 -7.66 15.73 -6.06
N ASN A 417 -6.99 14.82 -5.35
CA ASN A 417 -6.27 13.69 -5.93
C ASN A 417 -5.16 14.09 -6.93
N ARG A 418 -4.54 15.26 -6.73
CA ARG A 418 -3.39 15.72 -7.51
C ARG A 418 -2.21 16.11 -6.64
N PHE A 419 -1.02 16.01 -7.24
CA PHE A 419 0.19 16.57 -6.66
C PHE A 419 0.32 18.04 -7.03
N ALA A 420 0.79 18.82 -6.07
CA ALA A 420 1.14 20.21 -6.28
C ALA A 420 2.37 20.58 -5.46
N ARG A 421 3.13 21.56 -5.94
CA ARG A 421 4.22 22.16 -5.19
C ARG A 421 3.69 23.30 -4.33
N VAL A 422 4.01 23.25 -3.04
CA VAL A 422 3.56 24.20 -2.04
C VAL A 422 4.79 24.79 -1.35
N ARG A 423 4.87 26.12 -1.27
CA ARG A 423 5.84 26.80 -0.40
C ARG A 423 5.32 26.77 1.02
N ILE A 424 6.09 26.20 1.95
CA ILE A 424 5.68 26.15 3.35
C ILE A 424 5.97 27.51 4.01
N VAL A 425 4.93 28.17 4.50
CA VAL A 425 5.01 29.52 5.09
C VAL A 425 5.14 29.45 6.61
N ARG A 426 4.46 28.50 7.26
CA ARG A 426 4.51 28.33 8.71
C ARG A 426 4.14 26.92 9.14
N ALA A 427 4.62 26.54 10.33
CA ALA A 427 4.20 25.34 11.04
C ALA A 427 3.32 25.73 12.25
N GLU A 428 2.24 25.01 12.48
CA GLU A 428 1.31 25.21 13.58
C GLU A 428 0.90 23.85 14.15
N LYS A 429 1.19 23.59 15.44
CA LYS A 429 0.80 22.33 16.14
C LYS A 429 1.22 21.03 15.43
N GLY A 430 2.36 21.03 14.74
CA GLY A 430 2.86 19.86 13.99
C GLY A 430 2.26 19.69 12.58
N GLU A 431 1.45 20.66 12.13
CA GLU A 431 0.93 20.75 10.77
C GLU A 431 1.56 21.94 10.03
N LEU A 432 1.49 21.91 8.71
CA LEU A 432 2.05 22.94 7.85
C LEU A 432 0.97 23.75 7.18
N ARG A 433 1.24 25.04 7.01
CA ARG A 433 0.47 25.92 6.13
C ARG A 433 1.38 26.47 5.06
N GLY A 434 0.87 26.53 3.85
CA GLY A 434 1.65 26.99 2.71
C GLY A 434 0.83 27.75 1.69
N GLU A 435 1.52 28.08 0.61
CA GLU A 435 0.97 28.75 -0.57
C GLU A 435 1.28 27.91 -1.80
N LEU A 436 0.29 27.77 -2.67
CA LEU A 436 0.41 27.01 -3.91
C LEU A 436 1.40 27.73 -4.85
N ILE A 437 2.44 27.03 -5.31
CA ILE A 437 3.39 27.55 -6.30
C ILE A 437 2.93 27.15 -7.69
N SER A 438 2.75 25.84 -7.88
CA SER A 438 2.37 25.25 -9.14
C SER A 438 1.60 23.95 -8.92
N VAL A 439 0.75 23.66 -9.90
CA VAL A 439 -0.05 22.45 -9.96
C VAL A 439 0.55 21.60 -11.08
N GLU A 440 0.64 20.29 -10.85
CA GLU A 440 0.99 19.37 -11.94
C GLU A 440 -0.09 19.50 -13.04
N SER A 441 0.32 19.90 -14.25
CA SER A 441 -0.63 20.10 -15.36
C SER A 441 -1.35 18.78 -15.69
N ARG A 442 -2.60 18.84 -16.14
CA ARG A 442 -3.40 17.66 -16.55
C ARG A 442 -2.65 16.76 -17.53
N ASP A 443 -1.76 17.34 -18.32
CA ASP A 443 -1.03 16.65 -19.38
C ASP A 443 0.25 15.95 -18.88
N GLN A 444 0.76 16.25 -17.68
CA GLN A 444 1.93 15.55 -17.12
C GLN A 444 1.61 14.17 -16.53
N ALA A 445 0.32 13.85 -16.32
CA ALA A 445 -0.10 12.49 -16.00
C ALA A 445 -0.16 11.57 -17.25
N PHE A 446 -0.03 12.14 -18.46
CA PHE A 446 -0.10 11.42 -19.74
C PHE A 446 1.00 11.78 -20.75
N ASN A 447 1.94 12.66 -20.41
CA ASN A 447 3.13 12.95 -21.21
C ASN A 447 4.39 12.75 -20.35
N ILE A 448 5.07 11.63 -20.54
CA ILE A 448 6.52 11.71 -20.66
C ILE A 448 6.75 12.02 -22.14
N ASP A 449 7.14 13.28 -22.38
CA ASP A 449 7.56 13.90 -23.62
C ASP A 449 6.65 13.80 -24.85
N SER A 450 5.96 14.91 -25.14
CA SER A 450 5.73 15.28 -26.54
C SER A 450 5.84 16.80 -26.77
N LYS A 451 6.90 17.12 -27.54
CA LYS A 451 7.10 18.27 -28.43
C LYS A 451 7.58 19.61 -27.84
N GLU A 452 8.91 19.75 -27.86
CA GLU A 452 9.55 20.76 -28.71
C GLU A 452 10.64 20.08 -29.55
N GLY A 453 10.68 20.41 -30.84
CA GLY A 453 11.60 19.81 -31.79
C GLY A 453 13.06 20.19 -31.52
N GLY A 454 13.94 19.19 -31.57
CA GLY A 454 15.34 19.38 -31.89
C GLY A 454 16.33 19.45 -30.71
N LYS A 455 16.51 18.32 -30.00
CA LYS A 455 17.81 17.69 -29.61
C LYS A 455 17.62 16.77 -28.38
N PRO A 456 18.38 15.66 -28.26
CA PRO A 456 18.03 14.54 -27.41
C PRO A 456 18.38 14.76 -25.93
N MET A 457 17.45 14.42 -25.04
CA MET A 457 17.74 14.10 -23.63
C MET A 457 17.84 12.57 -23.49
N GLU A 458 18.94 12.14 -22.85
CA GLU A 458 19.48 10.79 -22.73
C GLU A 458 19.99 10.11 -24.03
N PRO A 459 21.16 9.44 -24.00
CA PRO A 459 21.73 8.85 -25.19
C PRO A 459 20.99 7.57 -25.57
N CYS A 460 20.13 7.65 -26.60
CA CYS A 460 19.47 6.49 -27.20
C CYS A 460 20.47 5.36 -27.50
N LEU A 461 20.22 4.17 -26.93
CA LEU A 461 21.06 2.98 -27.08
C LEU A 461 21.24 2.60 -28.56
N PHE A 462 20.16 2.64 -29.33
CA PHE A 462 20.17 2.26 -30.74
C PHE A 462 20.84 3.33 -31.62
N CYS A 463 20.80 4.60 -31.23
CA CYS A 463 21.62 5.64 -31.87
C CYS A 463 23.11 5.39 -31.68
N LYS A 464 23.55 4.96 -30.50
CA LYS A 464 24.96 4.60 -30.23
C LYS A 464 25.40 3.36 -31.00
N ILE A 465 24.51 2.39 -31.20
CA ILE A 465 24.77 1.23 -32.05
C ILE A 465 24.85 1.65 -33.53
N ALA A 466 23.95 2.54 -33.97
CA ALA A 466 23.94 3.08 -35.33
C ALA A 466 25.18 3.94 -35.63
N SER A 467 25.68 4.70 -34.67
CA SER A 467 26.91 5.51 -34.79
C SER A 467 28.20 4.68 -34.66
N GLY A 468 28.11 3.43 -34.21
CA GLY A 468 29.26 2.55 -33.97
C GLY A 468 29.98 2.79 -32.64
N GLU A 469 29.43 3.60 -31.75
CA GLU A 469 29.93 3.79 -30.37
C GLU A 469 29.79 2.52 -29.52
N ILE A 470 28.73 1.73 -29.78
CA ILE A 470 28.51 0.43 -29.13
C ILE A 470 28.63 -0.67 -30.20
N PRO A 471 29.47 -1.69 -29.99
CA PRO A 471 29.58 -2.80 -30.93
C PRO A 471 28.29 -3.62 -30.96
N SER A 472 27.89 -4.06 -32.15
CA SER A 472 26.75 -4.96 -32.34
C SER A 472 27.09 -6.04 -33.36
N ALA A 473 26.43 -7.20 -33.25
CA ALA A 473 26.52 -8.26 -34.24
C ALA A 473 25.67 -7.89 -35.47
N LYS A 474 26.22 -7.02 -36.33
CA LYS A 474 25.56 -6.51 -37.53
C LYS A 474 25.22 -7.64 -38.50
N VAL A 475 24.00 -7.60 -39.03
CA VAL A 475 23.46 -8.56 -40.01
C VAL A 475 23.17 -7.88 -41.35
N TYR A 476 22.81 -6.59 -41.33
CA TYR A 476 22.52 -5.80 -42.52
C TYR A 476 22.77 -4.33 -42.23
N GLU A 477 23.24 -3.58 -43.22
CA GLU A 477 23.42 -2.13 -43.13
C GLU A 477 23.33 -1.50 -44.52
N ASP A 478 22.52 -0.45 -44.66
CA ASP A 478 22.48 0.44 -45.83
C ASP A 478 22.57 1.92 -45.39
N ASP A 479 22.28 2.86 -46.28
CA ASP A 479 22.36 4.30 -45.98
C ASP A 479 21.37 4.76 -44.89
N GLU A 480 20.25 4.07 -44.69
CA GLU A 480 19.17 4.49 -43.79
C GLU A 480 18.81 3.47 -42.70
N ILE A 481 19.16 2.20 -42.86
CA ILE A 481 18.76 1.09 -42.01
C ILE A 481 20.00 0.35 -41.50
N LEU A 482 19.94 -0.07 -40.24
CA LEU A 482 20.88 -0.99 -39.62
C LEU A 482 20.09 -2.15 -39.01
N ALA A 483 20.58 -3.38 -39.18
CA ALA A 483 20.06 -4.54 -38.47
C ALA A 483 21.16 -5.33 -37.79
N PHE A 484 20.88 -5.80 -36.57
CA PHE A 484 21.82 -6.54 -35.74
C PHE A 484 21.10 -7.56 -34.86
N ARG A 485 21.84 -8.56 -34.37
CA ARG A 485 21.28 -9.60 -33.50
C ARG A 485 21.01 -9.06 -32.10
N ASP A 486 19.86 -9.43 -31.55
CA ASP A 486 19.50 -9.12 -30.17
C ASP A 486 20.46 -9.86 -29.20
N ILE A 487 20.86 -9.20 -28.12
CA ILE A 487 21.77 -9.77 -27.10
C ILE A 487 21.05 -10.75 -26.16
N ALA A 488 19.72 -10.67 -26.07
CA ALA A 488 18.83 -11.53 -25.31
C ALA A 488 17.75 -12.12 -26.26
N PRO A 489 18.13 -13.04 -27.17
CA PRO A 489 17.27 -13.49 -28.24
C PRO A 489 16.03 -14.27 -27.75
N ALA A 490 14.84 -13.90 -28.21
CA ALA A 490 13.57 -14.60 -27.91
C ALA A 490 13.31 -15.79 -28.86
N ALA A 491 14.11 -15.93 -29.92
CA ALA A 491 14.12 -17.04 -30.85
C ALA A 491 15.56 -17.25 -31.39
N PRO A 492 15.92 -18.44 -31.89
CA PRO A 492 17.28 -18.70 -32.38
C PRO A 492 17.76 -17.66 -33.41
N GLU A 493 16.85 -17.22 -34.29
CA GLU A 493 17.02 -16.00 -35.06
C GLU A 493 16.16 -14.88 -34.45
N HIS A 494 16.81 -13.93 -33.76
CA HIS A 494 16.20 -12.69 -33.27
C HIS A 494 17.04 -11.50 -33.75
N VAL A 495 16.55 -10.80 -34.76
CA VAL A 495 17.21 -9.64 -35.37
C VAL A 495 16.38 -8.39 -35.12
N LEU A 496 17.04 -7.31 -34.71
CA LEU A 496 16.46 -5.98 -34.59
C LEU A 496 16.79 -5.18 -35.84
N ILE A 497 15.78 -4.62 -36.50
CA ILE A 497 15.91 -3.77 -37.69
C ILE A 497 15.52 -2.36 -37.28
N ILE A 498 16.43 -1.40 -37.44
CA ILE A 498 16.26 -0.01 -36.98
C ILE A 498 16.59 0.98 -38.11
N PRO A 499 15.95 2.16 -38.17
CA PRO A 499 16.48 3.28 -38.94
C PRO A 499 17.71 3.85 -38.23
N LYS A 500 18.70 4.34 -39.00
CA LYS A 500 19.88 5.04 -38.47
C LYS A 500 19.52 6.40 -37.88
N LYS A 501 18.52 7.08 -38.47
CA LYS A 501 17.94 8.30 -37.90
C LYS A 501 17.02 7.94 -36.73
N HIS A 502 17.11 8.71 -35.65
CA HIS A 502 16.26 8.53 -34.48
C HIS A 502 14.80 8.88 -34.79
N TYR A 503 13.92 7.93 -34.50
CA TYR A 503 12.47 8.13 -34.38
C TYR A 503 12.04 7.40 -33.11
N ASP A 504 11.30 8.03 -32.20
CA ASP A 504 10.92 7.43 -30.91
C ASP A 504 10.06 6.17 -31.10
N SER A 505 9.15 6.18 -32.08
CA SER A 505 8.32 5.04 -32.46
C SER A 505 7.75 5.23 -33.87
N VAL A 506 6.93 4.28 -34.34
CA VAL A 506 6.23 4.41 -35.63
C VAL A 506 5.32 5.65 -35.68
N MET A 507 4.86 6.14 -34.53
CA MET A 507 3.97 7.30 -34.44
C MET A 507 4.66 8.63 -34.78
N GLN A 508 5.99 8.65 -34.90
CA GLN A 508 6.75 9.86 -35.26
C GLN A 508 7.06 9.94 -36.77
N LEU A 509 6.58 8.99 -37.57
CA LEU A 509 6.82 9.02 -39.01
C LEU A 509 5.88 10.00 -39.71
N ASP A 510 6.44 10.82 -40.59
CA ASP A 510 5.69 11.77 -41.42
C ASP A 510 5.01 11.07 -42.62
N ASP A 511 5.59 9.95 -43.07
CA ASP A 511 5.09 9.09 -44.16
C ASP A 511 5.50 7.61 -43.96
N ASP A 512 4.98 6.72 -44.82
CA ASP A 512 5.20 5.27 -44.74
C ASP A 512 6.43 4.76 -45.51
N ALA A 513 7.19 5.64 -46.18
CA ALA A 513 8.28 5.22 -47.07
C ALA A 513 9.40 4.51 -46.30
N LEU A 514 9.69 4.96 -45.08
CA LEU A 514 10.68 4.33 -44.21
C LEU A 514 10.24 2.93 -43.76
N LEU A 515 8.97 2.74 -43.40
CA LEU A 515 8.44 1.42 -43.03
C LEU A 515 8.53 0.45 -44.21
N ALA A 516 8.16 0.88 -45.41
CA ALA A 516 8.28 0.07 -46.61
C ALA A 516 9.72 -0.40 -46.84
N ARG A 517 10.72 0.46 -46.61
CA ARG A 517 12.14 0.10 -46.66
C ARG A 517 12.54 -0.87 -45.55
N MET A 518 12.06 -0.69 -44.33
CA MET A 518 12.32 -1.63 -43.23
C MET A 518 11.75 -3.03 -43.50
N PHE A 519 10.56 -3.13 -44.10
CA PHE A 519 10.01 -4.41 -44.55
C PHE A 519 10.80 -5.02 -45.72
N ALA A 520 11.33 -4.19 -46.62
CA ALA A 520 12.22 -4.67 -47.68
C ALA A 520 13.53 -5.23 -47.10
N ALA A 521 14.14 -4.54 -46.13
CA ALA A 521 15.32 -5.03 -45.41
C ALA A 521 15.02 -6.36 -44.70
N ALA A 522 13.89 -6.47 -44.00
CA ALA A 522 13.48 -7.71 -43.33
C ALA A 522 13.42 -8.91 -44.28
N ARG A 523 12.92 -8.72 -45.52
CA ARG A 523 12.87 -9.78 -46.54
C ARG A 523 14.25 -10.25 -46.98
N GLU A 524 15.21 -9.34 -47.15
CA GLU A 524 16.58 -9.70 -47.52
C GLU A 524 17.34 -10.35 -46.35
N ILE A 525 17.13 -9.87 -45.13
CA ILE A 525 17.71 -10.47 -43.92
C ILE A 525 17.16 -11.88 -43.72
N ALA A 526 15.86 -12.10 -43.91
CA ALA A 526 15.26 -13.44 -43.79
C ALA A 526 15.87 -14.47 -44.75
N LYS A 527 16.21 -14.07 -45.99
CA LYS A 527 16.94 -14.93 -46.94
C LYS A 527 18.36 -15.21 -46.45
N THR A 528 19.05 -14.19 -45.96
CA THR A 528 20.45 -14.28 -45.51
C THR A 528 20.58 -15.14 -44.25
N CYS A 529 19.61 -15.06 -43.34
CA CYS A 529 19.52 -15.87 -42.13
C CYS A 529 18.96 -17.29 -42.39
N GLY A 530 18.58 -17.64 -43.63
CA GLY A 530 18.04 -18.95 -43.97
C GLY A 530 16.66 -19.26 -43.38
N ILE A 531 15.88 -18.23 -43.03
CA ILE A 531 14.53 -18.37 -42.44
C ILE A 531 13.39 -18.01 -43.41
N SER A 532 13.71 -17.66 -44.66
CA SER A 532 12.70 -17.26 -45.66
C SER A 532 11.74 -18.39 -46.03
N GLU A 533 12.18 -19.66 -45.99
CA GLU A 533 11.34 -20.83 -46.30
C GLU A 533 10.68 -21.42 -45.05
N SER A 534 11.37 -21.43 -43.91
CA SER A 534 10.84 -21.96 -42.64
C SER A 534 9.88 -21.00 -41.94
N GLY A 535 9.87 -19.73 -42.34
CA GLY A 535 8.98 -18.70 -41.83
C GLY A 535 9.57 -17.88 -40.69
N PHE A 536 9.05 -16.67 -40.52
CA PHE A 536 9.46 -15.72 -39.50
C PHE A 536 8.30 -14.79 -39.11
N ARG A 537 8.39 -14.18 -37.94
CA ARG A 537 7.43 -13.19 -37.42
C ARG A 537 8.10 -11.82 -37.37
N LEU A 538 7.41 -10.81 -37.89
CA LEU A 538 7.79 -9.41 -37.73
C LEU A 538 6.89 -8.75 -36.68
N ILE A 539 7.50 -8.05 -35.73
CA ILE A 539 6.79 -7.33 -34.66
C ILE A 539 7.35 -5.92 -34.54
N ILE A 540 6.48 -4.93 -34.55
CA ILE A 540 6.83 -3.54 -34.20
C ILE A 540 6.04 -3.19 -32.94
N ASN A 541 6.75 -3.06 -31.82
CA ASN A 541 6.17 -2.64 -30.57
C ASN A 541 6.12 -1.11 -30.54
N THR A 542 4.96 -0.55 -30.23
CA THR A 542 4.75 0.91 -30.18
C THR A 542 4.23 1.32 -28.83
N GLY A 543 4.96 2.21 -28.17
CA GLY A 543 4.62 2.68 -26.83
C GLY A 543 4.81 1.61 -25.76
N LYS A 544 4.70 2.04 -24.51
CA LYS A 544 4.98 1.22 -23.34
C LYS A 544 4.09 -0.01 -23.22
N ASP A 545 2.79 0.15 -23.44
CA ASP A 545 1.81 -0.95 -23.33
C ASP A 545 1.92 -1.93 -24.51
N GLY A 546 2.48 -1.49 -25.63
CA GLY A 546 2.84 -2.35 -26.77
C GLY A 546 4.14 -3.12 -26.58
N GLY A 547 4.80 -2.99 -25.42
CA GLY A 547 6.07 -3.68 -25.13
C GLY A 547 7.31 -3.01 -25.74
N GLN A 548 7.24 -1.73 -26.09
CA GLN A 548 8.39 -1.00 -26.62
C GLN A 548 9.33 -0.61 -25.47
N THR A 549 10.48 -1.29 -25.37
CA THR A 549 11.45 -1.09 -24.28
C THR A 549 12.53 -0.06 -24.60
N VAL A 550 12.82 0.17 -25.87
CA VAL A 550 13.76 1.19 -26.36
C VAL A 550 13.00 2.23 -27.16
N GLY A 551 13.12 3.51 -26.78
CA GLY A 551 12.55 4.67 -27.46
C GLY A 551 13.24 4.99 -28.78
N HIS A 552 13.31 4.02 -29.68
CA HIS A 552 13.81 4.13 -31.04
C HIS A 552 13.01 3.13 -31.88
N LEU A 553 12.41 3.54 -32.99
CA LEU A 553 11.62 2.70 -33.88
C LEU A 553 12.40 1.45 -34.27
N HIS A 554 11.94 0.27 -33.86
CA HIS A 554 12.59 -0.98 -34.19
C HIS A 554 11.58 -2.06 -34.53
N MET A 555 11.98 -2.94 -35.44
CA MET A 555 11.23 -4.12 -35.82
C MET A 555 11.99 -5.36 -35.38
N HIS A 556 11.32 -6.21 -34.61
CA HIS A 556 11.81 -7.54 -34.26
C HIS A 556 11.51 -8.51 -35.41
N MET A 557 12.52 -9.24 -35.86
CA MET A 557 12.38 -10.40 -36.72
C MET A 557 12.75 -11.66 -35.95
N LEU A 558 11.76 -12.53 -35.72
CA LEU A 558 11.88 -13.78 -34.97
C LEU A 558 11.70 -14.99 -35.89
N GLY A 559 12.59 -15.98 -35.83
CA GLY A 559 12.51 -17.17 -36.68
C GLY A 559 13.37 -18.35 -36.21
N ALA A 560 13.53 -19.33 -37.10
CA ALA A 560 14.29 -20.57 -36.87
C ALA A 560 13.75 -21.49 -35.75
N ARG A 561 12.48 -21.30 -35.37
CA ARG A 561 11.67 -22.23 -34.57
C ARG A 561 10.18 -21.97 -34.83
N GLU A 562 9.33 -22.91 -34.42
CA GLU A 562 7.88 -22.68 -34.39
C GLU A 562 7.52 -21.61 -33.33
N LEU A 563 6.64 -20.66 -33.70
CA LEU A 563 6.22 -19.54 -32.86
C LEU A 563 4.72 -19.65 -32.54
N GLY A 564 4.39 -19.87 -31.25
CA GLY A 564 3.01 -20.06 -30.79
C GLY A 564 2.14 -18.79 -30.75
N TRP A 565 0.85 -18.96 -30.45
CA TRP A 565 -0.17 -17.91 -30.26
C TRP A 565 -0.75 -17.96 -28.83
N PRO A 566 -1.03 -16.84 -28.15
CA PRO A 566 -0.92 -15.45 -28.62
C PRO A 566 0.52 -14.98 -28.85
N PRO A 567 0.75 -13.94 -29.68
CA PRO A 567 2.06 -13.40 -29.96
C PRO A 567 2.42 -12.42 -28.84
N GLY A 568 2.71 -12.94 -27.66
CA GLY A 568 3.28 -12.20 -26.53
C GLY A 568 4.69 -12.64 -26.28
#